data_AF-A0A383EL89-F1
#
_entry.id   AF-A0A383EL89-F1
#
_cell.length_a   1.000
_cell.length_b   1.000
_cell.length_c   1.000
_cell.angle_alpha   90.00
_cell.angle_beta   90.00
_cell.angle_gamma   90.00
#
_symmetry.space_group_name_H-M   'P 1'
#
loop_
_entity.id
_entity.type
_entity.pdbx_description
1 polymer ?
#
loop_
_entity_poly.entity_id
_entity_poly.type
_entity_poly.pdbx_seq_one_letter_code
_entity_poly.pdbx_strand_id
1 'polypeptide(L)'
;VVENNTIQDNKRHGVYVYANFNHQTVTDTIRNNTIVSNNTNNNDYYAGVQVEGYANPVIWYNDIYDNNYYDIRNNSQYNDIDARFNWWGTTTTATMDAGSNPKDISKIYDYYDDNSLGSVNYAGWLSEAGGDPPATTMLGAISLTNSSGTEQLNFAADSTLYIKVTDSDRNTNSGTAETITVSASSETETTAETVTLTETGANTGIFMGSITFAEAAASS
;
A
#
# COMPACT_ATOMS: atom_id res chain seq x y z
N VAL A 1 6.97 8.64 20.47
CA VAL A 1 7.38 9.61 19.42
C VAL A 1 8.90 9.57 19.25
N VAL A 2 9.39 9.32 18.03
CA VAL A 2 10.80 9.35 17.62
C VAL A 2 10.89 10.18 16.36
N GLU A 3 11.41 11.41 16.43
CA GLU A 3 11.36 12.33 15.28
C GLU A 3 12.62 13.19 15.12
N ASN A 4 13.01 13.47 13.87
CA ASN A 4 14.12 14.35 13.49
C ASN A 4 15.50 13.87 14.00
N ASN A 5 15.76 12.56 13.94
CA ASN A 5 17.02 11.96 14.38
C ASN A 5 17.79 11.31 13.23
N THR A 6 19.11 11.23 13.39
CA THR A 6 19.95 10.30 12.63
C THR A 6 20.29 9.12 13.54
N ILE A 7 19.84 7.92 13.16
CA ILE A 7 19.98 6.68 13.92
C ILE A 7 20.81 5.73 13.07
N GLN A 8 22.08 5.58 13.41
CA GLN A 8 23.02 4.80 12.61
C GLN A 8 24.06 4.04 13.43
N ASP A 9 24.66 3.04 12.79
CA ASP A 9 25.80 2.26 13.30
C ASP A 9 25.54 1.52 14.63
N ASN A 10 24.27 1.29 14.97
CA ASN A 10 23.91 0.54 16.16
C ASN A 10 24.27 -0.95 15.99
N LYS A 11 24.75 -1.58 17.08
CA LYS A 11 25.08 -3.02 17.10
C LYS A 11 23.86 -3.92 16.83
N ARG A 12 22.67 -3.45 17.19
CA ARG A 12 21.39 -4.15 17.02
C ARG A 12 20.46 -3.25 16.20
N HIS A 13 19.18 -3.24 16.50
CA HIS A 13 18.21 -2.36 15.86
C HIS A 13 18.52 -0.87 16.07
N GLY A 14 18.08 -0.04 15.12
CA GLY A 14 18.07 1.41 15.29
C GLY A 14 16.94 1.86 16.20
N VAL A 15 15.72 1.43 15.89
CA VAL A 15 14.51 1.67 16.70
C VAL A 15 13.85 0.34 17.06
N TYR A 16 13.45 0.19 18.32
CA TYR A 16 12.70 -0.96 18.81
C TYR A 16 11.42 -0.51 19.49
N VAL A 17 10.29 -0.99 19.00
CA VAL A 17 8.96 -0.68 19.51
C VAL A 17 8.30 -1.95 20.01
N TYR A 18 7.91 -1.95 21.27
CA TYR A 18 7.23 -3.06 21.91
C TYR A 18 6.02 -2.57 22.68
N ALA A 19 4.89 -3.27 22.54
CA ALA A 19 3.76 -3.08 23.42
C ALA A 19 3.19 -4.44 23.87
N ASN A 20 2.66 -4.46 25.09
CA ASN A 20 1.85 -5.56 25.57
C ASN A 20 0.35 -5.28 25.33
N PHE A 21 -0.51 -6.28 25.57
CA PHE A 21 -1.93 -6.20 25.26
C PHE A 21 -2.66 -5.01 25.91
N ASN A 22 -2.18 -4.50 27.06
CA ASN A 22 -2.81 -3.37 27.75
C ASN A 22 -2.54 -2.02 27.05
N HIS A 23 -1.68 -1.99 26.03
CA HIS A 23 -1.25 -0.78 25.35
C HIS A 23 -1.47 -0.85 23.83
N GLN A 24 -2.40 -1.70 23.35
CA GLN A 24 -2.65 -1.90 21.92
C GLN A 24 -3.18 -0.64 21.19
N THR A 25 -3.76 0.32 21.93
CA THR A 25 -4.28 1.57 21.36
C THR A 25 -3.24 2.69 21.30
N VAL A 26 -2.01 2.45 21.78
CA VAL A 26 -0.95 3.46 21.75
C VAL A 26 -0.29 3.44 20.37
N THR A 27 -0.51 4.51 19.62
CA THR A 27 0.12 4.73 18.32
C THR A 27 1.31 5.65 18.50
N ASP A 28 2.51 5.07 18.61
CA ASP A 28 3.75 5.81 18.54
C ASP A 28 4.02 6.30 17.11
N THR A 29 4.72 7.42 16.98
CA THR A 29 5.09 7.99 15.69
C THR A 29 6.59 7.92 15.53
N ILE A 30 7.04 7.45 14.36
CA ILE A 30 8.45 7.46 13.93
C ILE A 30 8.49 8.26 12.65
N ARG A 31 9.00 9.50 12.69
CA ARG A 31 8.96 10.40 11.52
C ARG A 31 10.19 11.26 11.31
N ASN A 32 10.48 11.62 10.07
CA ASN A 32 11.58 12.53 9.72
C ASN A 32 12.94 12.06 10.25
N ASN A 33 13.16 10.75 10.36
CA ASN A 33 14.44 10.19 10.80
C ASN A 33 15.23 9.64 9.61
N THR A 34 16.56 9.65 9.73
CA THR A 34 17.46 8.86 8.89
C THR A 34 17.90 7.63 9.69
N ILE A 35 17.44 6.43 9.31
CA ILE A 35 17.67 5.17 10.02
C ILE A 35 18.47 4.24 9.10
N VAL A 36 19.80 4.25 9.27
CA VAL A 36 20.72 3.65 8.29
C VAL A 36 21.86 2.89 8.94
N SER A 37 22.40 1.87 8.27
CA SER A 37 23.60 1.14 8.72
C SER A 37 23.51 0.55 10.14
N ASN A 38 22.29 0.33 10.64
CA ASN A 38 22.09 -0.35 11.91
C ASN A 38 22.25 -1.86 11.74
N ASN A 39 22.26 -2.57 12.88
CA ASN A 39 22.54 -4.00 12.97
C ASN A 39 23.98 -4.34 12.53
N THR A 40 24.97 -3.60 13.04
CA THR A 40 26.39 -3.85 12.71
C THR A 40 26.91 -5.22 13.17
N ASN A 41 26.18 -5.93 14.03
CA ASN A 41 26.44 -7.35 14.34
C ASN A 41 26.06 -8.31 13.21
N ASN A 42 25.40 -7.82 12.15
CA ASN A 42 24.97 -8.59 11.00
C ASN A 42 24.19 -9.85 11.40
N ASN A 43 23.10 -9.65 12.14
CA ASN A 43 22.27 -10.72 12.68
C ASN A 43 20.82 -10.56 12.23
N ASP A 44 20.23 -11.60 11.67
CA ASP A 44 18.89 -11.58 11.08
C ASP A 44 17.78 -11.22 12.07
N TYR A 45 17.96 -11.43 13.38
CA TYR A 45 17.01 -11.06 14.42
C TYR A 45 16.79 -9.55 14.62
N TYR A 46 17.60 -8.70 13.99
CA TYR A 46 17.52 -7.25 14.12
C TYR A 46 17.27 -6.55 12.78
N ALA A 47 16.73 -5.33 12.86
CA ALA A 47 16.37 -4.50 11.71
C ALA A 47 16.64 -3.02 11.99
N GLY A 48 16.57 -2.16 10.98
CA GLY A 48 16.55 -0.70 11.18
C GLY A 48 15.46 -0.29 12.19
N VAL A 49 14.22 -0.69 11.93
CA VAL A 49 13.08 -0.58 12.83
C VAL A 49 12.49 -1.95 13.12
N GLN A 50 12.36 -2.30 14.40
CA GLN A 50 11.78 -3.57 14.85
C GLN A 50 10.52 -3.32 15.68
N VAL A 51 9.42 -3.97 15.30
CA VAL A 51 8.12 -3.87 15.96
C VAL A 51 7.72 -5.21 16.55
N GLU A 52 7.33 -5.24 17.82
CA GLU A 52 7.00 -6.47 18.54
C GLU A 52 5.71 -6.38 19.40
N GLY A 53 5.09 -7.55 19.59
CA GLY A 53 3.90 -7.68 20.41
C GLY A 53 2.71 -6.92 19.82
N TYR A 54 2.04 -6.14 20.66
CA TYR A 54 0.84 -5.36 20.33
C TYR A 54 1.18 -3.93 19.86
N ALA A 55 2.45 -3.64 19.54
CA ALA A 55 2.85 -2.32 19.08
C ALA A 55 2.19 -2.00 17.74
N ASN A 56 1.74 -0.75 17.57
CA ASN A 56 1.13 -0.26 16.34
C ASN A 56 1.64 1.14 15.99
N PRO A 57 2.96 1.30 15.70
CA PRO A 57 3.52 2.59 15.32
C PRO A 57 3.09 3.03 13.91
N VAL A 58 3.04 4.34 13.71
CA VAL A 58 2.98 4.98 12.39
C VAL A 58 4.39 5.44 12.02
N ILE A 59 4.93 4.88 10.94
CA ILE A 59 6.32 5.06 10.50
C ILE A 59 6.29 5.81 9.18
N TRP A 60 6.34 7.15 9.18
CA TRP A 60 6.21 7.95 7.95
C TRP A 60 7.35 8.93 7.77
N TYR A 61 7.68 9.29 6.54
CA TYR A 61 8.63 10.36 6.22
C TYR A 61 10.04 10.10 6.76
N ASN A 62 10.46 8.85 6.83
CA ASN A 62 11.82 8.48 7.22
C ASN A 62 12.61 8.03 6.00
N ASP A 63 13.93 8.21 6.07
CA ASP A 63 14.89 7.54 5.20
C ASP A 63 15.35 6.26 5.90
N ILE A 64 14.90 5.09 5.45
CA ILE A 64 15.18 3.79 6.07
C ILE A 64 15.82 2.87 5.04
N TYR A 65 17.15 2.77 5.07
CA TYR A 65 17.90 2.00 4.08
C TYR A 65 19.26 1.56 4.63
N ASP A 66 19.92 0.64 3.92
CA ASP A 66 21.26 0.13 4.27
C ASP A 66 21.40 -0.43 5.70
N ASN A 67 20.29 -0.83 6.35
CA ASN A 67 20.37 -1.57 7.61
C ASN A 67 20.70 -3.04 7.31
N ASN A 68 21.51 -3.70 8.12
CA ASN A 68 21.82 -5.12 7.86
C ASN A 68 20.57 -5.98 8.04
N TYR A 69 20.40 -6.95 7.14
CA TYR A 69 19.20 -7.77 6.95
C TYR A 69 17.97 -6.93 6.56
N TYR A 70 17.25 -6.38 7.53
CA TYR A 70 15.95 -5.74 7.29
C TYR A 70 15.99 -4.25 7.64
N ASP A 71 15.32 -3.44 6.84
CA ASP A 71 15.04 -2.03 7.12
C ASP A 71 13.87 -1.92 8.10
N ILE A 72 12.80 -2.68 7.89
CA ILE A 72 11.72 -2.87 8.87
C ILE A 72 11.49 -4.36 9.12
N ARG A 73 11.27 -4.71 10.38
CA ARG A 73 10.84 -6.03 10.82
C ARG A 73 9.59 -5.94 11.68
N ASN A 74 8.46 -6.42 11.17
CA ASN A 74 7.23 -6.57 11.94
C ASN A 74 7.13 -7.98 12.50
N ASN A 75 7.48 -8.15 13.77
CA ASN A 75 7.27 -9.40 14.52
C ASN A 75 5.90 -9.42 15.24
N SER A 76 4.99 -8.49 14.96
CA SER A 76 3.64 -8.51 15.52
C SER A 76 2.81 -9.60 14.86
N GLN A 77 2.12 -10.40 15.67
CA GLN A 77 1.08 -11.34 15.20
C GLN A 77 -0.33 -10.70 15.21
N TYR A 78 -0.41 -9.40 15.54
CA TYR A 78 -1.68 -8.75 15.89
C TYR A 78 -1.96 -7.51 15.06
N ASN A 79 -0.94 -6.79 14.62
CA ASN A 79 -1.10 -5.52 13.93
C ASN A 79 -0.29 -5.49 12.63
N ASP A 80 -0.95 -5.04 11.57
CA ASP A 80 -0.30 -4.49 10.40
C ASP A 80 0.33 -3.13 10.75
N ILE A 81 1.44 -2.78 10.10
CA ILE A 81 2.17 -1.55 10.36
C ILE A 81 2.00 -0.58 9.20
N ASP A 82 1.62 0.66 9.53
CA ASP A 82 1.57 1.75 8.56
C ASP A 82 2.96 2.36 8.39
N ALA A 83 3.67 1.93 7.33
CA ALA A 83 5.01 2.39 6.97
C ALA A 83 5.02 3.17 5.64
N ARG A 84 3.93 3.87 5.34
CA ARG A 84 3.81 4.67 4.12
C ARG A 84 4.77 5.85 4.12
N PHE A 85 5.04 6.39 2.93
CA PHE A 85 5.77 7.65 2.78
C PHE A 85 7.20 7.65 3.33
N ASN A 86 7.87 6.49 3.36
CA ASN A 86 9.30 6.42 3.65
C ASN A 86 10.11 6.32 2.35
N TRP A 87 11.36 6.76 2.40
CA TRP A 87 12.36 6.44 1.38
C TRP A 87 13.13 5.18 1.78
N TRP A 88 13.23 4.21 0.88
CA TRP A 88 13.80 2.88 1.18
C TRP A 88 15.21 2.67 0.64
N GLY A 89 15.85 3.74 0.15
CA GLY A 89 17.10 3.65 -0.60
C GLY A 89 16.91 3.13 -2.02
N THR A 90 17.91 3.28 -2.86
CA THR A 90 17.80 3.04 -4.31
C THR A 90 17.51 1.57 -4.67
N THR A 91 18.15 0.62 -3.98
CA THR A 91 18.00 -0.82 -4.27
C THR A 91 16.61 -1.35 -3.90
N THR A 92 16.13 -1.03 -2.70
CA THR A 92 14.81 -1.46 -2.23
C THR A 92 13.71 -0.80 -3.07
N THR A 93 13.83 0.50 -3.32
CA THR A 93 12.89 1.26 -4.15
C THR A 93 12.80 0.69 -5.57
N ALA A 94 13.93 0.31 -6.20
CA ALA A 94 13.90 -0.33 -7.52
C ALA A 94 13.12 -1.66 -7.54
N THR A 95 13.08 -2.38 -6.41
CA THR A 95 12.26 -3.60 -6.29
C THR A 95 10.78 -3.25 -6.21
N MET A 96 10.41 -2.18 -5.51
CA MET A 96 9.04 -1.66 -5.46
C MET A 96 8.59 -1.14 -6.83
N ASP A 97 9.44 -0.39 -7.54
CA ASP A 97 9.18 0.18 -8.87
C ASP A 97 8.95 -0.90 -9.95
N ALA A 98 9.46 -2.11 -9.75
CA ALA A 98 9.22 -3.24 -10.65
C ALA A 98 7.75 -3.72 -10.66
N GLY A 99 6.86 -3.13 -9.85
CA GLY A 99 5.42 -3.37 -9.86
C GLY A 99 4.97 -4.64 -9.16
N SER A 100 3.70 -5.02 -9.35
CA SER A 100 3.04 -6.15 -8.66
C SER A 100 2.96 -5.98 -7.13
N ASN A 101 2.86 -4.74 -6.66
CA ASN A 101 2.69 -4.45 -5.24
C ASN A 101 1.20 -4.59 -4.83
N PRO A 102 0.90 -5.01 -3.58
CA PRO A 102 1.85 -5.39 -2.54
C PRO A 102 2.43 -6.80 -2.79
N LYS A 103 3.74 -6.92 -2.55
CA LYS A 103 4.53 -8.16 -2.66
C LYS A 103 5.64 -8.19 -1.60
N ASP A 104 6.29 -9.34 -1.49
CA ASP A 104 7.50 -9.54 -0.70
C ASP A 104 8.63 -8.59 -1.14
N ILE A 105 9.16 -7.85 -0.17
CA ILE A 105 10.31 -6.96 -0.32
C ILE A 105 11.37 -7.47 0.64
N SER A 106 12.49 -7.97 0.14
CA SER A 106 13.52 -8.64 0.96
C SER A 106 14.09 -7.83 2.14
N LYS A 107 13.89 -6.51 2.14
CA LYS A 107 14.31 -5.57 3.19
C LYS A 107 13.22 -5.31 4.23
N ILE A 108 12.03 -5.88 4.07
CA ILE A 108 10.88 -5.73 4.95
C ILE A 108 10.48 -7.13 5.39
N TYR A 109 10.68 -7.45 6.67
CA TYR A 109 10.28 -8.73 7.23
C TYR A 109 8.86 -8.64 7.80
N ASP A 110 7.89 -9.33 7.19
CA ASP A 110 6.47 -9.24 7.57
C ASP A 110 5.66 -10.51 7.20
N TYR A 111 4.35 -10.36 7.00
CA TYR A 111 3.44 -11.42 6.52
C TYR A 111 3.94 -12.19 5.29
N TYR A 112 4.68 -11.54 4.38
CA TYR A 112 5.19 -12.19 3.17
C TYR A 112 6.33 -13.18 3.47
N ASP A 113 7.09 -12.96 4.54
CA ASP A 113 8.10 -13.90 5.03
C ASP A 113 7.51 -14.98 5.95
N ASP A 114 6.58 -14.58 6.82
CA ASP A 114 5.89 -15.45 7.78
C ASP A 114 4.41 -15.04 7.89
N ASN A 115 3.52 -15.88 7.38
CA ASN A 115 2.09 -15.61 7.30
C ASN A 115 1.36 -15.55 8.66
N SER A 116 2.06 -15.78 9.77
CA SER A 116 1.53 -15.57 11.13
C SER A 116 1.73 -14.15 11.65
N LEU A 117 2.43 -13.29 10.91
CA LEU A 117 2.75 -11.91 11.25
C LEU A 117 1.84 -10.92 10.52
N GLY A 118 1.77 -9.69 11.02
CA GLY A 118 1.14 -8.58 10.33
C GLY A 118 1.98 -8.08 9.16
N SER A 119 1.33 -7.51 8.15
CA SER A 119 1.97 -6.89 7.00
C SER A 119 2.56 -5.50 7.32
N VAL A 120 3.48 -5.04 6.47
CA VAL A 120 4.01 -3.67 6.49
C VAL A 120 3.53 -2.94 5.25
N ASN A 121 2.70 -1.92 5.44
CA ASN A 121 2.22 -1.09 4.33
C ASN A 121 3.29 -0.07 3.93
N TYR A 122 4.06 -0.38 2.89
CA TYR A 122 5.10 0.51 2.32
C TYR A 122 4.60 1.42 1.19
N ALA A 123 3.28 1.56 1.00
CA ALA A 123 2.73 2.32 -0.11
C ALA A 123 3.13 3.81 -0.08
N GLY A 124 3.10 4.46 -1.25
CA GLY A 124 3.45 5.87 -1.37
C GLY A 124 4.89 6.18 -0.97
N TRP A 125 5.82 5.26 -1.23
CA TRP A 125 7.25 5.49 -0.94
C TRP A 125 7.78 6.74 -1.64
N LEU A 126 8.76 7.38 -1.02
CA LEU A 126 9.38 8.60 -1.54
C LEU A 126 10.31 8.26 -2.70
N SER A 127 10.46 9.19 -3.66
CA SER A 127 11.38 9.02 -4.79
C SER A 127 12.84 9.30 -4.44
N GLU A 128 13.09 10.05 -3.37
CA GLU A 128 14.43 10.44 -2.92
C GLU A 128 14.51 10.63 -1.40
N ALA A 129 15.74 10.63 -0.89
CA ALA A 129 16.04 10.86 0.53
C ALA A 129 15.56 12.24 0.98
N GLY A 130 14.88 12.30 2.12
CA GLY A 130 14.29 13.54 2.64
C GLY A 130 13.26 14.17 1.69
N GLY A 131 12.77 13.41 0.71
CA GLY A 131 11.75 13.86 -0.22
C GLY A 131 10.44 14.19 0.49
N ASP A 132 9.69 15.11 -0.09
CA ASP A 132 8.30 15.29 0.30
C ASP A 132 7.48 14.08 -0.17
N PRO A 133 6.44 13.65 0.57
CA PRO A 133 5.51 12.66 0.07
C PRO A 133 5.07 13.01 -1.35
N PRO A 134 4.94 12.02 -2.26
CA PRO A 134 4.25 12.27 -3.52
C PRO A 134 2.93 12.94 -3.19
N ALA A 135 2.64 14.07 -3.86
CA ALA A 135 1.84 15.18 -3.33
C ALA A 135 0.50 14.80 -2.69
N THR A 136 -0.05 13.64 -3.00
CA THR A 136 -1.08 12.94 -2.23
C THR A 136 -1.14 11.51 -2.77
N THR A 137 -0.98 10.48 -1.93
CA THR A 137 -1.72 9.24 -2.24
C THR A 137 -3.19 9.53 -1.91
N MET A 138 -4.03 9.70 -2.91
CA MET A 138 -5.46 9.96 -2.68
C MET A 138 -6.19 8.62 -2.56
N LEU A 139 -7.08 8.50 -1.58
CA LEU A 139 -7.98 7.34 -1.55
C LEU A 139 -8.78 7.31 -2.86
N GLY A 140 -8.64 6.21 -3.60
CA GLY A 140 -9.47 5.91 -4.75
C GLY A 140 -10.93 5.74 -4.34
N ALA A 141 -11.85 6.26 -5.15
CA ALA A 141 -13.28 6.07 -4.98
C ALA A 141 -13.85 5.31 -6.18
N ILE A 142 -14.59 4.24 -5.92
CA ILE A 142 -15.37 3.52 -6.93
C ILE A 142 -16.84 3.89 -6.82
N SER A 143 -17.50 4.11 -7.97
CA SER A 143 -18.94 4.35 -8.06
C SER A 143 -19.52 3.58 -9.24
N LEU A 144 -20.72 3.03 -9.02
CA LEU A 144 -21.53 2.41 -10.06
C LEU A 144 -22.45 3.48 -10.63
N THR A 145 -22.41 3.70 -11.94
CA THR A 145 -23.07 4.84 -12.57
C THR A 145 -23.93 4.43 -13.76
N ASN A 146 -24.79 5.34 -14.21
CA ASN A 146 -25.34 5.29 -15.56
C ASN A 146 -24.31 5.80 -16.60
N SER A 147 -24.72 5.86 -17.87
CA SER A 147 -23.89 6.33 -18.98
C SER A 147 -23.45 7.79 -18.89
N SER A 148 -24.14 8.62 -18.09
CA SER A 148 -23.74 10.01 -17.84
C SER A 148 -22.81 10.18 -16.65
N GLY A 149 -22.36 9.08 -16.02
CA GLY A 149 -21.48 9.11 -14.85
C GLY A 149 -22.18 9.50 -13.54
N THR A 150 -23.52 9.46 -13.51
CA THR A 150 -24.31 9.70 -12.29
C THR A 150 -24.47 8.39 -11.52
N GLU A 151 -24.11 8.38 -10.24
CA GLU A 151 -24.20 7.20 -9.37
C GLU A 151 -25.62 6.61 -9.32
N GLN A 152 -25.71 5.29 -9.39
CA GLN A 152 -26.95 4.53 -9.33
C GLN A 152 -26.82 3.39 -8.32
N LEU A 153 -27.90 3.13 -7.59
CA LEU A 153 -28.01 1.97 -6.69
C LEU A 153 -28.74 0.80 -7.31
N ASN A 154 -29.45 1.03 -8.42
CA ASN A 154 -30.27 0.02 -9.08
C ASN A 154 -30.04 0.06 -10.58
N PHE A 155 -30.00 -1.13 -11.18
CA PHE A 155 -29.82 -1.31 -12.60
C PHE A 155 -30.92 -2.25 -13.10
N ALA A 156 -31.54 -1.93 -14.23
CA ALA A 156 -32.54 -2.79 -14.83
C ALA A 156 -31.87 -4.05 -15.40
N ALA A 157 -32.63 -5.14 -15.51
CA ALA A 157 -32.22 -6.26 -16.35
C ALA A 157 -31.92 -5.77 -17.78
N ASP A 158 -30.97 -6.43 -18.44
CA ASP A 158 -30.47 -6.07 -19.78
C ASP A 158 -29.88 -4.65 -19.92
N SER A 159 -29.62 -3.96 -18.80
CA SER A 159 -28.97 -2.65 -18.82
C SER A 159 -27.44 -2.75 -18.73
N THR A 160 -26.77 -1.65 -19.04
CA THR A 160 -25.32 -1.52 -18.88
C THR A 160 -25.00 -0.83 -17.56
N LEU A 161 -24.19 -1.50 -16.75
CA LEU A 161 -23.53 -0.96 -15.57
C LEU A 161 -22.26 -0.23 -16.00
N TYR A 162 -22.16 1.06 -15.69
CA TYR A 162 -20.91 1.80 -15.85
C TYR A 162 -20.18 1.84 -14.52
N ILE A 163 -18.86 1.71 -14.58
CA ILE A 163 -17.98 1.75 -13.42
C ILE A 163 -17.10 2.98 -13.58
N LYS A 164 -17.08 3.83 -12.56
CA LYS A 164 -16.22 5.00 -12.47
C LYS A 164 -15.30 4.85 -11.27
N VAL A 165 -14.00 4.90 -11.50
CA VAL A 165 -12.96 4.96 -10.47
C VAL A 165 -12.31 6.35 -10.53
N THR A 166 -12.28 7.05 -9.41
CA THR A 166 -11.52 8.29 -9.25
C THR A 166 -10.32 7.99 -8.35
N ASP A 167 -9.13 7.93 -8.94
CA ASP A 167 -7.89 7.58 -8.27
C ASP A 167 -6.73 8.29 -8.99
N SER A 168 -6.25 9.39 -8.41
CA SER A 168 -5.16 10.18 -8.99
C SER A 168 -3.84 9.41 -9.06
N ASP A 169 -3.65 8.44 -8.17
CA ASP A 169 -2.39 7.70 -8.03
C ASP A 169 -2.20 6.73 -9.20
N ARG A 170 -3.31 6.37 -9.86
CA ARG A 170 -3.32 5.52 -11.06
C ARG A 170 -3.07 6.27 -12.36
N ASN A 171 -3.07 7.60 -12.34
CA ASN A 171 -2.70 8.45 -13.47
C ASN A 171 -1.22 8.80 -13.36
N THR A 172 -0.36 7.90 -13.84
CA THR A 172 1.10 8.01 -13.70
C THR A 172 1.72 8.83 -14.83
N ASN A 173 0.98 9.08 -15.91
CA ASN A 173 1.48 9.82 -17.07
C ASN A 173 0.46 10.84 -17.61
N SER A 174 0.67 12.10 -17.23
CA SER A 174 -0.13 13.26 -17.66
C SER A 174 -0.25 13.51 -19.19
N GLY A 175 0.52 12.79 -20.02
CA GLY A 175 0.51 12.90 -21.48
C GLY A 175 -0.33 11.83 -22.19
N THR A 176 -0.78 10.78 -21.49
CA THR A 176 -1.49 9.65 -22.11
C THR A 176 -2.62 9.16 -21.21
N ALA A 177 -3.79 8.90 -21.79
CA ALA A 177 -4.85 8.23 -21.05
C ALA A 177 -4.43 6.79 -20.71
N GLU A 178 -4.41 6.48 -19.43
CA GLU A 178 -3.98 5.17 -18.91
C GLU A 178 -5.17 4.23 -18.67
N THR A 179 -4.89 2.96 -18.42
CA THR A 179 -5.91 1.95 -18.12
C THR A 179 -5.66 1.27 -16.79
N ILE A 180 -6.75 0.87 -16.14
CA ILE A 180 -6.76 0.02 -14.96
C ILE A 180 -7.76 -1.12 -15.16
N THR A 181 -7.66 -2.17 -14.35
CA THR A 181 -8.64 -3.26 -14.34
C THR A 181 -9.38 -3.31 -13.01
N VAL A 182 -10.66 -3.66 -13.07
CA VAL A 182 -11.48 -3.97 -11.90
C VAL A 182 -12.14 -5.33 -12.08
N SER A 183 -12.44 -5.99 -10.96
CA SER A 183 -13.20 -7.24 -10.94
C SER A 183 -14.61 -6.98 -10.42
N ALA A 184 -15.62 -7.43 -11.15
CA ALA A 184 -17.02 -7.32 -10.80
C ALA A 184 -17.62 -8.72 -10.57
N SER A 185 -18.34 -8.91 -9.46
CA SER A 185 -19.09 -10.14 -9.16
C SER A 185 -20.33 -9.79 -8.34
N SER A 186 -21.24 -10.76 -8.17
CA SER A 186 -22.43 -10.64 -7.34
C SER A 186 -22.63 -11.87 -6.45
N GLU A 187 -23.62 -11.83 -5.57
CA GLU A 187 -23.99 -12.98 -4.74
C GLU A 187 -24.51 -14.17 -5.57
N THR A 188 -25.11 -13.90 -6.74
CA THR A 188 -25.65 -14.93 -7.63
C THR A 188 -24.68 -15.33 -8.73
N GLU A 189 -23.74 -14.45 -9.10
CA GLU A 189 -22.69 -14.68 -10.09
C GLU A 189 -21.34 -14.45 -9.43
N THR A 190 -20.83 -15.50 -8.79
CA THR A 190 -19.64 -15.46 -7.94
C THR A 190 -18.33 -15.54 -8.70
N THR A 191 -18.36 -15.94 -9.97
CA THR A 191 -17.21 -15.87 -10.88
C THR A 191 -17.02 -14.42 -11.28
N ALA A 192 -15.90 -13.82 -10.89
CA ALA A 192 -15.65 -12.41 -11.20
C ALA A 192 -15.34 -12.18 -12.68
N GLU A 193 -15.93 -11.14 -13.24
CA GLU A 193 -15.62 -10.62 -14.56
C GLU A 193 -14.60 -9.48 -14.46
N THR A 194 -13.65 -9.44 -15.39
CA THR A 194 -12.64 -8.36 -15.46
C THR A 194 -13.10 -7.27 -16.42
N VAL A 195 -13.20 -6.05 -15.91
CA VAL A 195 -13.53 -4.86 -16.71
C VAL A 195 -12.31 -3.96 -16.81
N THR A 196 -11.91 -3.62 -18.03
CA THR A 196 -10.87 -2.60 -18.29
C THR A 196 -11.52 -1.22 -18.25
N LEU A 197 -10.99 -0.34 -17.40
CA LEU A 197 -11.37 1.06 -17.30
C LEU A 197 -10.28 1.90 -17.98
N THR A 198 -10.69 2.88 -18.77
CA THR A 198 -9.77 3.84 -19.41
C THR A 198 -9.97 5.21 -18.80
N GLU A 199 -8.88 5.94 -18.63
CA GLU A 199 -8.93 7.31 -18.17
C GLU A 199 -9.79 8.19 -19.10
N THR A 200 -10.61 9.08 -18.52
CA THR A 200 -11.53 9.95 -19.27
C THR A 200 -10.82 11.07 -20.05
N GLY A 201 -9.52 11.20 -19.83
CA GLY A 201 -8.57 12.05 -20.53
C GLY A 201 -7.20 11.86 -19.89
N ALA A 202 -6.12 12.25 -20.58
CA ALA A 202 -4.73 11.91 -20.26
C ALA A 202 -4.15 12.36 -18.90
N ASN A 203 -4.93 13.04 -18.07
CA ASN A 203 -4.48 13.52 -16.77
C ASN A 203 -5.66 13.83 -15.84
N THR A 204 -6.72 13.02 -15.91
CA THR A 204 -7.95 13.25 -15.15
C THR A 204 -7.98 12.53 -13.81
N GLY A 205 -7.24 11.43 -13.66
CA GLY A 205 -7.36 10.52 -12.52
C GLY A 205 -8.75 9.87 -12.42
N ILE A 206 -9.56 9.94 -13.48
CA ILE A 206 -10.91 9.37 -13.54
C ILE A 206 -10.91 8.31 -14.62
N PHE A 207 -11.16 7.07 -14.25
CA PHE A 207 -11.20 5.91 -15.13
C PHE A 207 -12.64 5.41 -15.27
N MET A 208 -13.07 5.14 -16.51
CA MET A 208 -14.41 4.64 -16.82
C MET A 208 -14.37 3.44 -17.75
N GLY A 209 -15.33 2.53 -17.54
CA GLY A 209 -15.62 1.38 -18.37
C GLY A 209 -16.98 0.80 -17.99
N SER A 210 -17.37 -0.32 -18.59
CA SER A 210 -18.72 -0.83 -18.41
C SER A 210 -18.82 -2.33 -18.59
N ILE A 211 -19.86 -2.90 -17.99
CA ILE A 211 -20.28 -4.29 -18.13
C ILE A 211 -21.79 -4.32 -18.43
N THR A 212 -22.22 -5.20 -19.31
CA THR A 212 -23.64 -5.33 -19.68
C THR A 212 -24.23 -6.53 -18.96
N PHE A 213 -25.37 -6.34 -18.29
CA PHE A 213 -26.12 -7.46 -17.73
C PHE A 213 -26.74 -8.25 -18.88
N ALA A 214 -26.44 -9.54 -18.95
CA ALA A 214 -27.11 -10.46 -19.86
C ALA A 214 -28.07 -11.34 -19.05
N GLU A 215 -29.33 -11.41 -19.45
CA GLU A 215 -30.22 -12.45 -18.94
C GLU A 215 -29.71 -13.83 -19.38
N ALA A 216 -29.33 -14.67 -18.42
CA ALA A 216 -29.15 -16.09 -18.68
C ALA A 216 -30.52 -16.70 -19.00
N ALA A 217 -30.62 -17.46 -20.09
CA ALA A 217 -31.83 -18.22 -20.40
C ALA A 217 -32.16 -19.14 -19.21
N ALA A 218 -33.42 -19.14 -18.78
CA ALA A 218 -33.87 -20.04 -17.73
C ALA A 218 -33.52 -21.48 -18.10
N SER A 219 -32.75 -22.17 -17.26
CA SER A 219 -32.56 -23.61 -17.40
C SER A 219 -33.89 -24.28 -17.12
N SER A 220 -34.52 -24.81 -18.16
CA SER A 220 -35.70 -25.69 -18.08
C SER A 220 -35.37 -27.04 -17.44
#